data_AF-A0A7U9XKH4-F1
#
_entry.id   AF-A0A7U9XKH4-F1
#
_cell.length_a   1.000
_cell.length_b   1.000
_cell.length_c   1.000
_cell.angle_alpha   90.00
_cell.angle_beta   90.00
_cell.angle_gamma   90.00
#
_symmetry.space_group_name_H-M   'P 1'
#
loop_
_entity.id
_entity.type
_entity.pdbx_description
1 polymer ?
#
loop_
_entity_poly.entity_id
_entity_poly.type
_entity_poly.pdbx_seq_one_letter_code
_entity_poly.pdbx_strand_id
1 'polypeptide(L)'
;MNFVCPLGIVRINAKGNEVNCNYYENKKLQETLYSFIISAIRSQINFGIDTSVCYCIGSGENYAFLSKVNSEYNFFNTIIPLEHPRFIMQYNSKRKDVFMEKYINALYS
;
A
#
# COMPACT_ATOMS: atom_id res chain seq x y z
N MET A 1 -7.25 -8.32 4.40
CA MET A 1 -6.12 -7.75 3.64
C MET A 1 -6.65 -7.18 2.33
N ASN A 2 -6.39 -5.92 2.02
CA ASN A 2 -6.86 -5.27 0.79
C ASN A 2 -5.79 -4.32 0.23
N PHE A 3 -5.98 -3.84 -0.99
CA PHE A 3 -5.09 -2.89 -1.64
C PHE A 3 -5.63 -1.47 -1.53
N VAL A 4 -4.74 -0.49 -1.50
CA VAL A 4 -5.09 0.95 -1.52
C VAL A 4 -5.82 1.28 -2.83
N CYS A 5 -5.27 0.83 -3.96
CA CYS A 5 -5.98 0.82 -5.23
C CYS A 5 -6.47 -0.62 -5.51
N PRO A 6 -7.78 -0.87 -5.60
CA PRO A 6 -8.32 -2.22 -5.80
C PRO A 6 -8.18 -2.73 -7.24
N LEU A 7 -7.58 -1.96 -8.16
CA LEU A 7 -7.38 -2.33 -9.55
C LEU A 7 -5.89 -2.45 -9.90
N GLY A 8 -5.58 -3.45 -10.71
CA GLY A 8 -4.27 -3.56 -11.38
C GLY A 8 -4.18 -2.55 -12.53
N ILE A 9 -2.99 -1.99 -12.72
CA ILE A 9 -2.71 -1.01 -13.77
C ILE A 9 -1.58 -1.56 -14.62
N VAL A 10 -1.77 -1.54 -15.93
CA VAL A 10 -0.74 -1.91 -16.90
C VAL A 10 -0.39 -0.70 -17.77
N ARG A 11 0.88 -0.63 -18.18
CA ARG A 11 1.33 0.28 -19.24
C ARG A 11 2.12 -0.49 -20.27
N ILE A 12 2.11 -0.01 -21.50
CA ILE A 12 3.02 -0.49 -22.53
C ILE A 12 4.34 0.27 -22.37
N ASN A 13 5.45 -0.45 -22.20
CA ASN A 13 6.77 0.16 -22.10
C ASN A 13 7.36 0.50 -23.49
N ALA A 14 8.52 1.14 -23.54
CA ALA A 14 9.18 1.53 -24.79
C ALA A 14 9.52 0.36 -25.74
N LYS A 15 9.51 -0.89 -25.25
CA LYS A 15 9.74 -2.11 -26.03
C LYS A 15 8.44 -2.76 -26.53
N GLY A 16 7.28 -2.15 -26.28
CA GLY A 16 5.98 -2.70 -26.67
C GLY A 16 5.42 -3.76 -25.71
N ASN A 17 6.05 -3.99 -24.56
CA ASN A 17 5.57 -4.98 -23.60
C ASN A 17 4.63 -4.35 -22.57
N GLU A 18 3.57 -5.07 -22.21
CA GLU A 18 2.77 -4.75 -21.04
C GLU A 18 3.58 -4.99 -19.75
N VAL A 19 3.61 -3.99 -18.89
CA VAL A 19 4.23 -4.06 -17.57
C VAL A 19 3.27 -3.56 -16.51
N ASN A 20 3.26 -4.25 -15.36
CA ASN A 20 2.49 -3.84 -14.20
C ASN A 20 3.05 -2.55 -13.59
N CYS A 21 2.14 -1.68 -13.17
CA CYS A 21 2.42 -0.38 -12.60
C CYS A 21 1.76 -0.24 -11.23
N ASN A 22 2.44 0.45 -10.32
CA ASN A 22 1.80 0.90 -9.10
C ASN A 22 0.96 2.15 -9.39
N TYR A 23 -0.10 2.37 -8.61
CA TYR A 23 -0.98 3.53 -8.78
C TYR A 23 -0.28 4.87 -8.51
N TYR A 24 0.85 4.86 -7.79
CA TYR A 24 1.68 6.01 -7.46
C TYR A 24 2.87 6.22 -8.40
N GLU A 25 2.97 5.48 -9.52
CA GLU A 25 4.11 5.58 -10.45
C GLU A 25 4.36 7.00 -10.99
N ASN A 26 3.29 7.78 -11.15
CA ASN A 26 3.40 9.17 -11.55
C ASN A 26 2.23 10.00 -11.03
N LYS A 27 2.46 11.30 -10.89
CA LYS A 27 1.51 12.25 -10.33
C LYS A 27 0.17 12.26 -11.07
N LYS A 28 0.17 12.25 -12.40
CA LYS A 28 -1.06 12.29 -13.20
C LYS A 28 -1.94 11.05 -12.95
N LEU A 29 -1.34 9.87 -12.92
CA LEU A 29 -2.05 8.61 -12.64
C LEU A 29 -2.62 8.62 -11.22
N GLN A 30 -1.80 9.02 -10.25
CA GLN A 30 -2.21 9.13 -8.85
C GLN A 30 -3.38 10.11 -8.68
N GLU A 31 -3.34 11.28 -9.32
CA GLU A 31 -4.42 12.27 -9.29
C GLU A 31 -5.70 11.74 -9.96
N THR A 32 -5.57 11.06 -11.10
CA THR A 32 -6.71 10.47 -11.82
C THR A 32 -7.42 9.41 -10.97
N LEU A 33 -6.66 8.59 -10.23
CA LEU A 33 -7.19 7.51 -9.41
C LEU A 33 -7.57 7.95 -7.99
N TYR A 34 -7.22 9.17 -7.58
CA TYR A 34 -7.32 9.60 -6.19
C TYR A 34 -8.75 9.45 -5.64
N SER A 35 -9.76 10.05 -6.30
CA SER A 35 -11.15 9.98 -5.82
C SER A 35 -11.68 8.54 -5.76
N PHE A 36 -11.26 7.69 -6.71
CA PHE A 36 -11.61 6.27 -6.73
C PHE A 36 -10.99 5.52 -5.54
N ILE A 37 -9.71 5.75 -5.27
CA ILE A 37 -8.98 5.16 -4.13
C ILE A 37 -9.65 5.59 -2.80
N ILE A 38 -9.98 6.86 -2.62
CA ILE A 38 -10.65 7.35 -1.42
C ILE A 38 -12.00 6.66 -1.22
N SER A 39 -12.79 6.52 -2.29
CA SER A 39 -14.07 5.79 -2.25
C SER A 39 -13.89 4.32 -1.89
N ALA A 40 -12.86 3.66 -2.44
CA ALA A 40 -12.53 2.28 -2.13
C ALA A 40 -12.15 2.08 -0.66
N ILE A 41 -11.28 2.93 -0.11
CA ILE A 41 -10.89 2.88 1.31
C ILE A 41 -12.12 3.07 2.21
N ARG A 42 -12.97 4.07 1.93
CA ARG A 42 -14.22 4.27 2.69
C ARG A 42 -15.13 3.05 2.63
N SER A 43 -15.28 2.44 1.46
CA SER A 43 -16.10 1.24 1.29
C SER A 43 -15.56 0.07 2.09
N GLN A 44 -14.24 -0.11 2.11
CA GLN A 44 -13.57 -1.12 2.93
C GLN A 44 -13.81 -0.89 4.43
N ILE A 45 -13.74 0.36 4.89
CA ILE A 45 -14.01 0.71 6.29
C ILE A 45 -15.47 0.41 6.65
N ASN A 46 -16.41 0.73 5.76
CA ASN A 46 -17.84 0.48 5.96
C ASN A 46 -18.19 -1.01 6.05
N PHE A 47 -17.28 -1.93 5.73
CA PHE A 47 -17.46 -3.36 6.03
C PHE A 47 -17.26 -3.71 7.51
N GLY A 48 -16.98 -2.72 8.37
CA GLY A 48 -16.84 -2.89 9.81
C GLY A 48 -15.45 -3.35 10.24
N ILE A 49 -14.41 -2.95 9.51
CA ILE A 49 -13.02 -3.25 9.91
C ILE A 49 -12.61 -2.39 11.10
N ASP A 50 -11.75 -2.93 11.97
CA ASP A 50 -11.10 -2.12 13.00
C ASP A 50 -10.15 -1.11 12.34
N THR A 51 -10.33 0.17 12.69
CA THR A 51 -9.52 1.28 12.18
C THR A 51 -8.48 1.77 13.19
N SER A 52 -8.28 1.06 14.30
CA SER A 52 -7.24 1.37 15.30
C SER A 52 -5.84 1.38 14.67
N VAL A 53 -5.51 0.36 13.88
CA VAL A 53 -4.20 0.22 13.24
C VAL A 53 -4.34 -0.27 11.81
N CYS A 54 -3.73 0.46 10.87
CA CYS A 54 -3.56 0.03 9.48
C CYS A 54 -2.12 -0.39 9.22
N TYR A 55 -1.90 -1.66 8.92
CA TYR A 55 -0.59 -2.16 8.50
C TYR A 55 -0.41 -1.92 6.99
N CYS A 56 0.44 -0.95 6.63
CA CYS A 56 0.71 -0.59 5.25
C CYS A 56 1.86 -1.42 4.68
N ILE A 57 1.54 -2.31 3.74
CA ILE A 57 2.53 -3.15 3.06
C ILE A 57 3.18 -2.33 1.93
N GLY A 58 4.41 -1.88 2.18
CA GLY A 58 5.17 -0.97 1.33
C GLY A 58 5.55 0.31 2.07
N SER A 59 6.75 0.32 2.65
CA SER A 59 7.29 1.41 3.46
C SER A 59 7.77 2.65 2.67
N GLY A 60 7.71 2.61 1.34
CA GLY A 60 8.07 3.73 0.47
C GLY A 60 6.85 4.57 0.06
N GLU A 61 6.64 4.71 -1.25
CA GLU A 61 5.59 5.57 -1.82
C GLU A 61 4.16 5.17 -1.42
N ASN A 62 3.88 3.88 -1.21
CA ASN A 62 2.57 3.41 -0.74
C ASN A 62 2.25 3.99 0.65
N TYR A 63 3.20 3.91 1.59
CA TYR A 63 3.08 4.51 2.91
C TYR A 63 2.99 6.04 2.84
N ALA A 64 3.83 6.70 2.03
CA ALA A 64 3.78 8.16 1.87
C ALA A 64 2.41 8.63 1.36
N PHE A 65 1.84 7.93 0.37
CA PHE A 65 0.50 8.19 -0.13
C PHE A 65 -0.56 8.01 0.97
N LEU A 66 -0.57 6.84 1.62
CA LEU A 66 -1.61 6.50 2.58
C LEU A 66 -1.56 7.39 3.81
N SER A 67 -0.37 7.76 4.30
CA SER A 67 -0.20 8.71 5.40
C SER A 67 -0.72 10.10 5.06
N LYS A 68 -0.48 10.57 3.83
CA LYS A 68 -1.06 11.84 3.37
C LYS A 68 -2.59 11.77 3.37
N VAL A 69 -3.15 10.73 2.75
CA VAL A 69 -4.61 10.49 2.76
C VAL A 69 -5.14 10.44 4.20
N ASN A 70 -4.46 9.76 5.10
CA ASN A 70 -4.91 9.64 6.48
C ASN A 70 -4.83 10.96 7.26
N SER A 71 -3.87 11.83 6.98
CA SER A 71 -3.84 13.18 7.55
C SER A 71 -5.03 14.05 7.11
N GLU A 72 -5.60 13.76 5.93
CA GLU A 72 -6.73 14.50 5.37
C GLU A 72 -8.09 13.94 5.86
N TYR A 73 -8.22 12.62 5.95
CA TYR A 73 -9.52 11.97 6.25
C TYR A 73 -9.61 11.24 7.59
N ASN A 74 -8.49 11.06 8.29
CA ASN A 74 -8.41 10.33 9.56
C ASN A 74 -9.09 8.95 9.50
N PHE A 75 -8.79 8.17 8.46
CA PHE A 75 -9.36 6.84 8.27
C PHE A 75 -8.91 5.83 9.31
N PHE A 76 -7.68 5.95 9.80
CA PHE A 76 -7.06 5.05 10.77
C PHE A 76 -6.38 5.86 11.88
N ASN A 77 -6.38 5.36 13.11
CA ASN A 77 -5.71 6.05 14.22
C ASN A 77 -4.19 6.02 14.04
N THR A 78 -3.65 4.86 13.65
CA THR A 78 -2.22 4.66 13.41
C THR A 78 -2.00 3.91 12.10
N ILE A 79 -0.98 4.29 11.33
CA ILE A 79 -0.50 3.52 10.17
C ILE A 79 0.90 3.00 10.48
N ILE A 80 1.08 1.69 10.41
CA ILE A 80 2.37 1.02 10.64
C ILE A 80 2.91 0.52 9.29
N PRO A 81 4.02 1.07 8.78
CA PRO A 81 4.62 0.60 7.54
C PRO A 81 5.42 -0.69 7.74
N LEU A 82 5.19 -1.66 6.84
CA LEU A 82 5.94 -2.91 6.75
C LEU A 82 6.54 -3.05 5.34
N GLU A 83 7.75 -3.59 5.22
CA GLU A 83 8.42 -3.74 3.93
C GLU A 83 7.66 -4.70 3.02
N HIS A 84 7.40 -4.29 1.78
CA HIS A 84 6.62 -5.10 0.85
C HIS A 84 7.31 -6.46 0.56
N PRO A 85 6.59 -7.60 0.50
CA PRO A 85 7.16 -8.92 0.23
C PRO A 85 8.03 -8.97 -1.03
N ARG A 86 7.61 -8.28 -2.11
CA ARG A 86 8.44 -8.10 -3.32
C ARG A 86 9.82 -7.50 -3.01
N PHE A 87 9.91 -6.45 -2.18
CA PHE A 87 11.18 -5.84 -1.81
C PHE A 87 12.05 -6.80 -1.00
N ILE A 88 11.43 -7.51 -0.04
CA ILE A 88 12.12 -8.52 0.78
C ILE A 88 12.69 -9.61 -0.11
N MET A 89 11.87 -10.21 -0.98
CA MET A 89 12.30 -11.34 -1.80
C MET A 89 13.27 -10.97 -2.91
N GLN A 90 13.14 -9.78 -3.51
CA GLN A 90 14.02 -9.36 -4.61
C GLN A 90 15.38 -8.84 -4.14
N TYR A 91 15.41 -8.11 -3.03
CA TYR A 91 16.61 -7.37 -2.63
C TYR A 91 17.18 -7.81 -1.27
N ASN A 92 16.38 -8.47 -0.42
CA ASN A 92 16.77 -8.80 0.95
C ASN A 92 16.44 -10.24 1.35
N SER A 93 16.42 -11.18 0.40
CA SER A 93 15.96 -12.55 0.63
C SER A 93 16.74 -13.29 1.72
N LYS A 94 18.04 -13.00 1.86
CA LYS A 94 18.90 -13.54 2.92
C LYS A 94 18.50 -13.09 4.34
N ARG A 95 17.74 -12.00 4.46
CA ARG A 95 17.27 -11.42 5.72
C ARG A 95 15.77 -11.66 5.95
N LYS A 96 15.14 -12.57 5.21
CA LYS A 96 13.69 -12.84 5.28
C LYS A 96 13.20 -13.07 6.71
N ASP A 97 13.97 -13.76 7.56
CA ASP A 97 13.57 -14.12 8.92
C ASP A 97 13.43 -12.87 9.81
N VAL A 98 14.32 -11.88 9.61
CA VAL A 98 14.24 -10.57 10.28
C VAL A 98 12.94 -9.84 9.92
N PHE A 99 12.52 -9.89 8.65
CA PHE A 99 11.26 -9.26 8.24
C PHE A 99 10.05 -10.04 8.74
N MET A 100 10.10 -11.38 8.78
CA MET A 100 9.02 -12.18 9.36
C MET A 100 8.82 -11.85 10.85
N GLU A 101 9.92 -11.77 11.61
CA GLU A 101 9.87 -11.36 13.01
C GLU A 101 9.29 -9.95 13.17
N LYS A 102 9.71 -8.99 12.34
CA LYS A 102 9.13 -7.64 12.33
C LYS A 102 7.62 -7.64 12.09
N TYR A 103 7.15 -8.43 11.13
CA TYR A 103 5.73 -8.56 10.82
C TYR A 103 4.93 -9.14 12.00
N ILE A 104 5.46 -10.20 12.61
CA ILE A 104 4.85 -10.84 13.79
C ILE A 104 4.80 -9.85 14.95
N ASN A 105 5.91 -9.20 15.27
CA ASN A 105 5.98 -8.24 16.38
C ASN A 105 4.99 -7.09 16.20
N ALA A 106 4.77 -6.62 14.97
CA ALA A 106 3.79 -5.56 14.70
C ALA A 106 2.33 -5.99 14.95
N LEU A 107 2.01 -7.28 14.83
CA LEU A 107 0.66 -7.81 15.05
C LEU A 107 0.36 -8.14 16.51
N TYR A 108 1.39 -8.38 17.33
CA TYR A 108 1.26 -8.72 18.75
C TYR A 108 1.67 -7.59 19.69
N SER A 109 2.01 -6.41 19.15
CA SER A 109 2.37 -5.19 19.89
C SER A 109 1.16 -4.41 20.38
#